data_AF-A0A4P0XUK2-F1
#
_entry.id   AF-A0A4P0XUK2-F1
#
_cell.length_a   1.000
_cell.length_b   1.000
_cell.length_c   1.000
_cell.angle_alpha   90.00
_cell.angle_beta   90.00
_cell.angle_gamma   90.00
#
_symmetry.space_group_name_H-M   'P 1'
#
loop_
_entity.id
_entity.type
_entity.pdbx_description
1 polymer ?
#
loop_
_entity_poly.entity_id
_entity_poly.type
_entity_poly.pdbx_seq_one_letter_code
_entity_poly.pdbx_strand_id
1 'polypeptide(L)'
;MQASARQAVIHLVDIAGITSSTPADYATKNLYLWNNETCDALSAPVADWNDVSTTPTGSDKYGPYWVIPLTKESGCINVIVRDGTNKLIDSDLRVSFSDFTDRTVSVIAGNSAVYDSRADAFRAAFGVALADAHWVDKTTLLWPGGENKPIVRLYYSHSSKVAADSNGEFTDKYVKLTPTTVSQQVSMRFPHLASYPAFKLPDDVNVDELLQGETVAISAESDGILSSATQVQTAGVLDDTYAAAAEALSYGAQLTDSGVTFRVWAPTAQQVELVVYSADKKVVASHPMTRDSASGAWSWQGGSDLKGAFYRYAMTVYHPQSRKVEQYEVTDPYAHSLSTNSEYSQVVDLNDSALKPEGWDGLTMPHAQKTKADLAKMTIHESHIRDLSAWDQTVPAELRGKYLALTAQESNMVQHLKQLSASGVTHIELLPVFDLATVNEFSDKVADIQQPFSRLCEINSAVKSSEFAGYCDSGSTVEEVLTQLKPERQQG
;
A
#
# COMPACT_ATOMS: atom_id res chain seq x y z
N MET A 1 -5.68 -28.38 -23.81
CA MET A 1 -7.08 -28.84 -23.90
C MET A 1 -7.97 -27.61 -23.71
N GLN A 2 -9.13 -27.50 -24.35
CA GLN A 2 -10.09 -26.41 -24.10
C GLN A 2 -11.37 -26.97 -23.46
N ALA A 3 -12.04 -26.15 -22.65
CA ALA A 3 -13.30 -26.51 -22.03
C ALA A 3 -14.42 -26.60 -23.07
N SER A 4 -15.23 -27.66 -22.97
CA SER A 4 -16.47 -27.78 -23.75
C SER A 4 -17.67 -27.25 -22.95
N ALA A 5 -18.89 -27.47 -23.45
CA ALA A 5 -20.11 -27.11 -22.75
C ALA A 5 -20.13 -27.69 -21.32
N ARG A 6 -20.49 -26.84 -20.34
CA ARG A 6 -20.54 -27.18 -18.90
C ARG A 6 -19.23 -27.78 -18.35
N GLN A 7 -18.10 -27.31 -18.85
CA GLN A 7 -16.79 -27.67 -18.32
C GLN A 7 -15.98 -26.41 -17.98
N ALA A 8 -15.07 -26.57 -17.04
CA ALA A 8 -13.88 -25.74 -16.88
C ALA A 8 -12.64 -26.63 -17.08
N VAL A 9 -11.55 -26.02 -17.53
CA VAL A 9 -10.24 -26.68 -17.66
C VAL A 9 -9.22 -25.89 -16.88
N ILE A 10 -8.40 -26.57 -16.09
CA ILE A 10 -7.28 -25.97 -15.36
C ILE A 10 -6.01 -26.72 -15.72
N HIS A 11 -5.02 -26.01 -16.22
CA HIS A 11 -3.68 -26.53 -16.45
C HIS A 11 -2.75 -26.09 -15.31
N LEU A 12 -1.89 -27.00 -14.85
CA LEU A 12 -0.76 -26.65 -13.98
C LEU A 12 0.51 -26.65 -14.85
N VAL A 13 1.10 -25.47 -15.06
CA VAL A 13 2.37 -25.37 -15.81
C VAL A 13 3.51 -25.74 -14.87
N ASP A 14 4.19 -26.85 -15.16
CA ASP A 14 5.21 -27.43 -14.30
C ASP A 14 6.63 -27.04 -14.71
N ILE A 15 7.16 -26.00 -14.07
CA ILE A 15 8.51 -25.48 -14.32
C ILE A 15 9.58 -26.56 -14.05
N ALA A 16 9.43 -27.32 -12.96
CA ALA A 16 10.42 -28.32 -12.56
C ALA A 16 10.44 -29.50 -13.54
N GLY A 17 9.27 -29.95 -13.98
CA GLY A 17 9.17 -31.00 -15.01
C GLY A 17 9.69 -30.55 -16.37
N ILE A 18 9.41 -29.30 -16.78
CA ILE A 18 9.90 -28.74 -18.05
C ILE A 18 11.43 -28.65 -18.09
N THR A 19 12.07 -28.38 -16.94
CA THR A 19 13.53 -28.25 -16.81
C THR A 19 14.24 -29.58 -16.47
N SER A 20 13.47 -30.63 -16.16
CA SER A 20 14.01 -31.95 -15.82
C SER A 20 14.40 -32.77 -17.06
N SER A 21 15.41 -33.63 -16.90
CA SER A 21 15.81 -34.62 -17.91
C SER A 21 15.00 -35.92 -17.87
N THR A 22 14.13 -36.09 -16.87
CA THR A 22 13.27 -37.27 -16.70
C THR A 22 11.80 -36.91 -16.84
N PRO A 23 10.95 -37.79 -17.39
CA PRO A 23 9.50 -37.59 -17.40
C PRO A 23 8.96 -37.36 -15.98
N ALA A 24 8.25 -36.26 -15.77
CA ALA A 24 7.65 -35.93 -14.48
C ALA A 24 6.46 -36.85 -14.16
N ASP A 25 6.30 -37.19 -12.88
CA ASP A 25 5.15 -37.94 -12.36
C ASP A 25 4.16 -36.99 -11.69
N TYR A 26 2.90 -37.06 -12.13
CA TYR A 26 1.81 -36.21 -11.66
C TYR A 26 0.73 -36.97 -10.89
N ALA A 27 0.92 -38.26 -10.59
CA ALA A 27 -0.10 -39.10 -9.96
C ALA A 27 -0.56 -38.58 -8.58
N THR A 28 0.32 -37.89 -7.84
CA THR A 28 -0.01 -37.32 -6.51
C THR A 28 -0.66 -35.94 -6.59
N LYS A 29 -0.62 -35.30 -7.77
CA LYS A 29 -1.22 -33.99 -7.99
C LYS A 29 -2.73 -34.15 -8.03
N ASN A 30 -3.46 -33.27 -7.35
CA ASN A 30 -4.92 -33.36 -7.34
C ASN A 30 -5.55 -31.99 -7.03
N LEU A 31 -6.87 -31.90 -7.22
CA LEU A 31 -7.65 -30.71 -6.87
C LEU A 31 -8.58 -30.99 -5.70
N TYR A 32 -8.67 -30.04 -4.77
CA TYR A 32 -9.83 -29.90 -3.88
C TYR A 32 -10.77 -28.84 -4.45
N LEU A 33 -12.04 -29.18 -4.56
CA LEU A 33 -13.08 -28.39 -5.22
C LEU A 33 -14.28 -28.30 -4.27
N TRP A 34 -14.88 -27.11 -4.13
CA TRP A 34 -16.07 -26.95 -3.29
C TRP A 34 -16.91 -25.75 -3.74
N ASN A 35 -18.22 -25.82 -3.48
CA ASN A 35 -19.13 -24.69 -3.66
C ASN A 35 -19.33 -23.95 -2.33
N ASN A 36 -19.52 -22.63 -2.39
CA ASN A 36 -19.96 -21.79 -1.28
C ASN A 36 -20.92 -20.70 -1.81
N GLU A 37 -21.30 -19.74 -0.97
CA GLU A 37 -22.24 -18.67 -1.34
C GLU A 37 -21.76 -17.81 -2.53
N THR A 38 -20.44 -17.63 -2.65
CA THR A 38 -19.85 -16.74 -3.69
C THR A 38 -19.48 -17.46 -4.98
N CYS A 39 -19.15 -18.76 -4.93
CA CYS A 39 -18.80 -19.57 -6.09
C CYS A 39 -19.49 -20.93 -5.99
N ASP A 40 -20.38 -21.21 -6.94
CA ASP A 40 -21.38 -22.26 -6.85
C ASP A 40 -21.58 -23.02 -8.18
N ALA A 41 -20.63 -22.90 -9.12
CA ALA A 41 -20.78 -23.48 -10.46
C ALA A 41 -20.33 -24.95 -10.58
N LEU A 42 -19.68 -25.54 -9.57
CA LEU A 42 -19.19 -26.92 -9.64
C LEU A 42 -20.35 -27.93 -9.61
N SER A 43 -20.26 -28.97 -10.43
CA SER A 43 -21.21 -30.09 -10.43
C SER A 43 -20.71 -31.22 -9.51
N ALA A 44 -21.41 -31.42 -8.39
CA ALA A 44 -21.17 -32.50 -7.43
C ALA A 44 -19.68 -32.65 -7.03
N PRO A 45 -19.02 -31.60 -6.50
CA PRO A 45 -17.63 -31.70 -6.08
C PRO A 45 -17.47 -32.69 -4.91
N VAL A 46 -16.32 -33.36 -4.84
CA VAL A 46 -15.97 -34.28 -3.76
C VAL A 46 -15.87 -33.50 -2.44
N ALA A 47 -16.64 -33.90 -1.43
CA ALA A 47 -16.76 -33.15 -0.19
C ALA A 47 -15.58 -33.36 0.79
N ASP A 48 -15.03 -34.58 0.84
CA ASP A 48 -13.98 -34.93 1.80
C ASP A 48 -12.64 -34.31 1.39
N TRP A 49 -12.07 -33.49 2.27
CA TRP A 49 -10.74 -32.92 2.09
C TRP A 49 -9.66 -34.00 1.93
N ASN A 50 -9.78 -35.14 2.62
CA ASN A 50 -8.75 -36.17 2.58
C ASN A 50 -8.78 -36.99 1.29
N ASP A 51 -9.83 -36.86 0.47
CA ASP A 51 -9.88 -37.50 -0.83
C ASP A 51 -8.93 -36.80 -1.80
N VAL A 52 -7.96 -37.55 -2.31
CA VAL A 52 -6.93 -37.10 -3.27
C VAL A 52 -7.14 -37.71 -4.67
N SER A 53 -8.30 -38.33 -4.91
CA SER A 53 -8.58 -39.08 -6.15
C SER A 53 -8.93 -38.20 -7.36
N THR A 54 -9.18 -36.90 -7.15
CA THR A 54 -9.35 -35.89 -8.22
C THR A 54 -8.00 -35.57 -8.89
N THR A 55 -7.38 -36.60 -9.45
CA THR A 55 -6.08 -36.61 -10.14
C THR A 55 -6.20 -36.05 -11.56
N PRO A 56 -5.08 -35.74 -12.26
CA PRO A 56 -5.13 -35.09 -13.57
C PRO A 56 -5.93 -35.91 -14.58
N THR A 57 -6.75 -35.23 -15.37
CA THR A 57 -7.43 -35.84 -16.53
C THR A 57 -6.43 -36.27 -17.60
N GLY A 58 -5.32 -35.52 -17.72
CA GLY A 58 -4.20 -35.86 -18.59
C GLY A 58 -2.98 -35.01 -18.25
N SER A 59 -1.87 -35.29 -18.93
CA SER A 59 -0.65 -34.50 -18.85
C SER A 59 0.11 -34.53 -20.17
N ASP A 60 0.91 -33.51 -20.42
CA ASP A 60 1.91 -33.49 -21.47
C ASP A 60 3.23 -32.94 -20.92
N LYS A 61 4.21 -32.69 -21.80
CA LYS A 61 5.53 -32.19 -21.43
C LYS A 61 5.54 -30.84 -20.70
N TYR A 62 4.42 -30.11 -20.67
CA TYR A 62 4.30 -28.82 -19.97
C TYR A 62 3.59 -28.93 -18.62
N GLY A 63 3.05 -30.10 -18.27
CA GLY A 63 2.40 -30.36 -16.99
C GLY A 63 1.01 -31.02 -17.10
N PRO A 64 0.36 -31.28 -15.96
CA PRO A 64 -0.95 -31.89 -15.89
C PRO A 64 -2.10 -30.90 -16.14
N TYR A 65 -3.27 -31.42 -16.44
CA TYR A 65 -4.51 -30.64 -16.53
C TYR A 65 -5.73 -31.43 -16.04
N TRP A 66 -6.77 -30.71 -15.62
CA TRP A 66 -8.04 -31.25 -15.16
C TRP A 66 -9.19 -30.72 -16.01
N VAL A 67 -10.15 -31.58 -16.30
CA VAL A 67 -11.47 -31.21 -16.86
C VAL A 67 -12.50 -31.33 -15.73
N ILE A 68 -13.14 -30.21 -15.40
CA ILE A 68 -14.00 -30.07 -14.23
C ILE A 68 -15.45 -29.89 -14.70
N PRO A 69 -16.39 -30.75 -14.27
CA PRO A 69 -17.80 -30.62 -14.65
C PRO A 69 -18.50 -29.48 -13.90
N LEU A 70 -19.36 -28.74 -14.60
CA LEU A 70 -20.08 -27.59 -14.09
C LEU A 70 -21.61 -27.74 -14.19
N THR A 71 -22.34 -27.08 -13.31
CA THR A 71 -23.81 -26.97 -13.39
C THR A 71 -24.25 -25.84 -14.32
N LYS A 72 -23.44 -24.78 -14.42
CA LYS A 72 -23.65 -23.55 -15.21
C LYS A 72 -22.33 -22.97 -15.70
N GLU A 73 -22.39 -22.13 -16.72
CA GLU A 73 -21.20 -21.52 -17.36
C GLU A 73 -20.92 -20.08 -16.90
N SER A 74 -21.74 -19.55 -15.99
CA SER A 74 -21.60 -18.24 -15.37
C SER A 74 -21.20 -18.35 -13.89
N GLY A 75 -20.56 -17.33 -13.34
CA GLY A 75 -20.13 -17.30 -11.94
C GLY A 75 -18.65 -17.69 -11.78
N CYS A 76 -18.34 -18.48 -10.76
CA CYS A 76 -16.98 -18.92 -10.47
C CYS A 76 -16.94 -20.29 -9.78
N ILE A 77 -15.74 -20.85 -9.67
CA ILE A 77 -15.45 -22.08 -8.91
C ILE A 77 -14.32 -21.84 -7.92
N ASN A 78 -14.38 -22.53 -6.77
CA ASN A 78 -13.28 -22.55 -5.80
C ASN A 78 -12.37 -23.75 -6.05
N VAL A 79 -11.05 -23.53 -6.00
CA VAL A 79 -10.04 -24.53 -6.33
C VAL A 79 -8.86 -24.42 -5.39
N ILE A 80 -8.39 -25.54 -4.87
CA ILE A 80 -7.06 -25.66 -4.27
C ILE A 80 -6.29 -26.72 -5.04
N VAL A 81 -5.13 -26.32 -5.57
CA VAL A 81 -4.20 -27.23 -6.26
C VAL A 81 -3.28 -27.87 -5.23
N ARG A 82 -3.15 -29.20 -5.27
CA ARG A 82 -2.46 -29.96 -4.22
C ARG A 82 -1.47 -30.99 -4.74
N ASP A 83 -0.57 -31.38 -3.85
CA ASP A 83 0.21 -32.61 -3.91
C ASP A 83 -0.08 -33.43 -2.64
N GLY A 84 -0.76 -34.56 -2.78
CA GLY A 84 -1.45 -35.20 -1.65
C GLY A 84 -2.47 -34.24 -1.05
N THR A 85 -2.35 -33.93 0.24
CA THR A 85 -3.21 -32.96 0.93
C THR A 85 -2.53 -31.61 1.16
N ASN A 86 -1.30 -31.43 0.67
CA ASN A 86 -0.57 -30.16 0.81
C ASN A 86 -0.91 -29.22 -0.34
N LYS A 87 -1.12 -27.94 -0.03
CA LYS A 87 -1.38 -26.91 -1.03
C LYS A 87 -0.09 -26.65 -1.82
N LEU A 88 -0.19 -26.63 -3.15
CA LEU A 88 0.89 -26.17 -4.04
C LEU A 88 0.82 -24.66 -4.29
N ILE A 89 -0.34 -24.07 -4.05
CA ILE A 89 -0.58 -22.63 -4.10
C ILE A 89 -1.27 -22.28 -2.78
N ASP A 90 -0.65 -21.41 -1.98
CA ASP A 90 -1.16 -21.08 -0.65
C ASP A 90 -2.52 -20.36 -0.70
N SER A 91 -2.81 -19.67 -1.81
CA SER A 91 -4.10 -19.01 -2.04
C SER A 91 -5.21 -20.05 -2.32
N ASP A 92 -6.40 -19.80 -1.75
CA ASP A 92 -7.63 -20.47 -2.16
C ASP A 92 -8.12 -19.82 -3.45
N LEU A 93 -7.90 -20.50 -4.58
CA LEU A 93 -8.13 -19.89 -5.88
C LEU A 93 -9.63 -19.77 -6.18
N ARG A 94 -9.98 -18.63 -6.76
CA ARG A 94 -11.27 -18.38 -7.39
C ARG A 94 -11.07 -18.26 -8.89
N VAL A 95 -11.62 -19.18 -9.66
CA VAL A 95 -11.62 -19.09 -11.13
C VAL A 95 -12.91 -18.42 -11.56
N SER A 96 -12.80 -17.15 -11.99
CA SER A 96 -13.92 -16.32 -12.44
C SER A 96 -14.24 -16.55 -13.91
N PHE A 97 -15.48 -16.94 -14.23
CA PHE A 97 -15.91 -17.15 -15.62
C PHE A 97 -16.28 -15.85 -16.33
N SER A 98 -16.38 -14.71 -15.62
CA SER A 98 -16.46 -13.40 -16.28
C SER A 98 -15.11 -12.95 -16.82
N ASP A 99 -14.04 -13.30 -16.11
CA ASP A 99 -12.68 -12.88 -16.45
C ASP A 99 -12.08 -13.82 -17.50
N PHE A 100 -12.39 -15.13 -17.38
CA PHE A 100 -11.97 -16.19 -18.29
C PHE A 100 -13.21 -16.84 -18.91
N THR A 101 -13.77 -16.18 -19.94
CA THR A 101 -15.07 -16.55 -20.53
C THR A 101 -15.10 -17.92 -21.19
N ASP A 102 -13.94 -18.41 -21.64
CA ASP A 102 -13.79 -19.76 -22.22
C ASP A 102 -13.60 -20.86 -21.15
N ARG A 103 -13.49 -20.47 -19.87
CA ARG A 103 -13.32 -21.33 -18.68
C ARG A 103 -12.09 -22.24 -18.76
N THR A 104 -11.11 -21.89 -19.56
CA THR A 104 -9.87 -22.65 -19.77
C THR A 104 -8.71 -21.86 -19.21
N VAL A 105 -8.28 -22.17 -18.00
CA VAL A 105 -7.24 -21.41 -17.31
C VAL A 105 -5.97 -22.23 -17.09
N SER A 106 -4.92 -21.52 -16.69
CA SER A 106 -3.63 -22.09 -16.30
C SER A 106 -3.15 -21.44 -15.01
N VAL A 107 -2.40 -22.21 -14.21
CA VAL A 107 -1.82 -21.77 -12.94
C VAL A 107 -0.41 -22.35 -12.79
N ILE A 108 0.37 -21.81 -11.85
CA ILE A 108 1.76 -22.20 -11.57
C ILE A 108 1.88 -22.43 -10.06
N ALA A 109 2.55 -23.50 -9.64
CA ALA A 109 2.78 -23.75 -8.21
C ALA A 109 3.51 -22.56 -7.55
N GLY A 110 3.13 -22.20 -6.32
CA GLY A 110 3.64 -21.03 -5.60
C GLY A 110 3.16 -19.67 -6.12
N ASN A 111 2.32 -19.63 -7.17
CA ASN A 111 1.80 -18.40 -7.75
C ASN A 111 0.27 -18.37 -7.66
N SER A 112 -0.30 -17.31 -7.08
CA SER A 112 -1.74 -17.13 -6.94
C SER A 112 -2.44 -16.60 -8.19
N ALA A 113 -1.69 -16.18 -9.22
CA ALA A 113 -2.26 -15.70 -10.46
C ALA A 113 -2.91 -16.83 -11.28
N VAL A 114 -4.03 -16.48 -11.92
CA VAL A 114 -4.74 -17.33 -12.89
C VAL A 114 -4.55 -16.73 -14.27
N TYR A 115 -4.19 -17.56 -15.25
CA TYR A 115 -3.88 -17.14 -16.61
C TYR A 115 -4.89 -17.73 -17.60
N ASP A 116 -5.23 -16.98 -18.65
CA ASP A 116 -6.15 -17.39 -19.71
C ASP A 116 -5.57 -18.50 -20.62
N SER A 117 -4.24 -18.66 -20.62
CA SER A 117 -3.60 -19.68 -21.44
C SER A 117 -2.34 -20.27 -20.81
N ARG A 118 -1.98 -21.48 -21.25
CA ARG A 118 -0.69 -22.08 -20.90
C ARG A 118 0.48 -21.26 -21.40
N ALA A 119 0.33 -20.54 -22.51
CA ALA A 119 1.39 -19.69 -23.06
C ALA A 119 1.65 -18.47 -22.17
N ASP A 120 0.59 -17.85 -21.62
CA ASP A 120 0.72 -16.77 -20.65
C ASP A 120 1.34 -17.25 -19.34
N ALA A 121 0.86 -18.38 -18.81
CA ALA A 121 1.46 -19.00 -17.64
C ALA A 121 2.92 -19.41 -17.88
N PHE A 122 3.28 -19.94 -19.05
CA PHE A 122 4.66 -20.26 -19.40
C PHE A 122 5.54 -19.00 -19.46
N ARG A 123 5.06 -17.92 -20.08
CA ARG A 123 5.77 -16.63 -20.11
C ARG A 123 5.95 -16.05 -18.70
N ALA A 124 4.97 -16.23 -17.81
CA ALA A 124 5.07 -15.78 -16.43
C ALA A 124 6.02 -16.66 -15.60
N ALA A 125 5.95 -17.98 -15.80
CA ALA A 125 6.81 -18.97 -15.15
C ALA A 125 8.30 -18.77 -15.49
N PHE A 126 8.59 -18.46 -16.74
CA PHE A 126 9.93 -18.13 -17.24
C PHE A 126 10.07 -16.62 -17.46
N GLY A 127 9.37 -15.82 -16.66
CA GLY A 127 9.39 -14.38 -16.67
C GLY A 127 9.74 -13.82 -15.31
N VAL A 128 9.52 -12.51 -15.14
CA VAL A 128 9.77 -11.83 -13.86
C VAL A 128 8.68 -12.18 -12.86
N ALA A 129 9.06 -12.83 -11.76
CA ALA A 129 8.18 -13.22 -10.67
C ALA A 129 8.76 -12.81 -9.31
N LEU A 130 7.88 -12.47 -8.36
CA LEU A 130 8.25 -12.04 -7.00
C LEU A 130 9.16 -10.78 -6.99
N ALA A 131 9.78 -10.52 -5.84
CA ALA A 131 10.70 -9.42 -5.59
C ALA A 131 11.73 -9.78 -4.50
N ASP A 132 12.41 -10.92 -4.65
CA ASP A 132 13.31 -11.53 -3.64
C ASP A 132 14.80 -11.17 -3.82
N ALA A 133 15.13 -10.32 -4.79
CA ALA A 133 16.46 -9.72 -4.91
C ALA A 133 16.49 -8.36 -4.19
N HIS A 134 17.56 -8.10 -3.43
CA HIS A 134 17.72 -6.87 -2.65
C HIS A 134 18.99 -6.15 -3.04
N TRP A 135 18.86 -4.93 -3.58
CA TRP A 135 20.00 -4.05 -3.84
C TRP A 135 20.21 -3.18 -2.60
N VAL A 136 21.23 -3.55 -1.81
CA VAL A 136 21.35 -3.13 -0.40
C VAL A 136 22.41 -2.06 -0.14
N ASP A 137 23.35 -1.90 -1.04
CA ASP A 137 24.30 -0.78 -1.12
C ASP A 137 24.71 -0.56 -2.58
N LYS A 138 25.54 0.45 -2.87
CA LYS A 138 25.95 0.79 -4.25
C LYS A 138 26.43 -0.41 -5.07
N THR A 139 27.10 -1.38 -4.47
CA THR A 139 27.74 -2.49 -5.19
C THR A 139 27.28 -3.88 -4.79
N THR A 140 26.28 -4.04 -3.91
CA THR A 140 25.88 -5.34 -3.37
C THR A 140 24.42 -5.64 -3.67
N LEU A 141 24.19 -6.75 -4.37
CA LEU A 141 22.89 -7.40 -4.52
C LEU A 141 22.87 -8.68 -3.67
N LEU A 142 21.84 -8.86 -2.85
CA LEU A 142 21.59 -10.10 -2.09
C LEU A 142 20.43 -10.84 -2.74
N TRP A 143 20.63 -12.08 -3.17
CA TRP A 143 19.59 -12.79 -3.92
C TRP A 143 19.75 -14.33 -3.89
N PRO A 144 18.75 -15.10 -3.40
CA PRO A 144 18.81 -16.56 -3.41
C PRO A 144 18.84 -17.16 -4.83
N GLY A 145 18.08 -16.60 -5.78
CA GLY A 145 17.95 -17.13 -7.15
C GLY A 145 19.22 -17.07 -8.01
N GLY A 146 20.27 -16.37 -7.55
CA GLY A 146 21.57 -16.34 -8.20
C GLY A 146 22.55 -17.42 -7.71
N GLU A 147 22.21 -18.17 -6.65
CA GLU A 147 23.15 -19.14 -6.05
C GLU A 147 23.58 -20.22 -7.05
N ASN A 148 24.90 -20.44 -7.15
CA ASN A 148 25.49 -21.44 -8.05
C ASN A 148 25.10 -21.26 -9.53
N LYS A 149 24.78 -20.04 -9.97
CA LYS A 149 24.47 -19.73 -11.37
C LYS A 149 25.66 -19.04 -12.06
N PRO A 150 26.07 -19.50 -13.27
CA PRO A 150 27.21 -18.93 -13.98
C PRO A 150 26.92 -17.53 -14.55
N ILE A 151 25.64 -17.21 -14.80
CA ILE A 151 25.21 -15.89 -15.27
C ILE A 151 24.29 -15.30 -14.21
N VAL A 152 24.68 -14.16 -13.65
CA VAL A 152 23.85 -13.31 -12.79
C VAL A 152 23.95 -11.87 -13.29
N ARG A 153 22.81 -11.27 -13.60
CA ARG A 153 22.71 -9.94 -14.23
C ARG A 153 21.60 -9.12 -13.59
N LEU A 154 21.77 -7.80 -13.63
CA LEU A 154 20.77 -6.83 -13.25
C LEU A 154 20.30 -6.12 -14.52
N TYR A 155 19.18 -6.58 -15.07
CA TYR A 155 18.53 -5.97 -16.22
C TYR A 155 17.74 -4.75 -15.80
N TYR A 156 17.66 -3.75 -16.67
CA TYR A 156 16.90 -2.54 -16.38
C TYR A 156 16.29 -1.93 -17.64
N SER A 157 15.15 -1.27 -17.45
CA SER A 157 14.44 -0.54 -18.48
C SER A 157 13.81 0.72 -17.88
N HIS A 158 14.05 1.85 -18.53
CA HIS A 158 13.62 3.17 -18.02
C HIS A 158 12.11 3.38 -18.15
N SER A 159 11.49 2.96 -19.26
CA SER A 159 10.10 3.32 -19.60
C SER A 159 9.16 2.13 -19.77
N SER A 160 9.68 0.90 -19.72
CA SER A 160 8.92 -0.33 -19.92
C SER A 160 9.33 -1.42 -18.93
N LYS A 161 8.58 -2.51 -18.89
CA LYS A 161 8.95 -3.70 -18.12
C LYS A 161 10.13 -4.41 -18.80
N VAL A 162 11.03 -4.95 -18.00
CA VAL A 162 12.00 -5.95 -18.44
C VAL A 162 11.23 -7.24 -18.72
N ALA A 163 11.36 -7.74 -19.95
CA ALA A 163 10.70 -8.96 -20.40
C ALA A 163 11.46 -9.59 -21.57
N ALA A 164 11.22 -10.88 -21.79
CA ALA A 164 11.67 -11.52 -23.03
C ALA A 164 10.90 -10.94 -24.22
N ASP A 165 11.59 -10.75 -25.34
CA ASP A 165 11.00 -10.30 -26.59
C ASP A 165 10.23 -11.42 -27.31
N SER A 166 9.79 -11.17 -28.55
CA SER A 166 9.07 -12.16 -29.36
C SER A 166 9.89 -13.41 -29.72
N ASN A 167 11.22 -13.34 -29.62
CA ASN A 167 12.12 -14.47 -29.85
C ASN A 167 12.43 -15.23 -28.55
N GLY A 168 11.92 -14.76 -27.40
CA GLY A 168 12.23 -15.34 -26.10
C GLY A 168 13.57 -14.86 -25.52
N GLU A 169 14.13 -13.76 -26.03
CA GLU A 169 15.41 -13.23 -25.58
C GLU A 169 15.24 -11.99 -24.69
N PHE A 170 16.00 -11.91 -23.60
CA PHE A 170 16.09 -10.70 -22.78
C PHE A 170 17.11 -9.73 -23.40
N THR A 171 16.60 -8.74 -24.14
CA THR A 171 17.41 -7.79 -24.92
C THR A 171 17.59 -6.42 -24.25
N ASP A 172 16.90 -6.19 -23.12
CA ASP A 172 17.09 -5.00 -22.30
C ASP A 172 18.55 -4.83 -21.85
N LYS A 173 18.93 -3.59 -21.52
CA LYS A 173 20.26 -3.29 -20.97
C LYS A 173 20.45 -4.02 -19.65
N TYR A 174 21.70 -4.39 -19.34
CA TYR A 174 22.03 -5.08 -18.09
C TYR A 174 23.41 -4.73 -17.57
N VAL A 175 23.57 -4.90 -16.26
CA VAL A 175 24.85 -4.91 -15.54
C VAL A 175 25.18 -6.36 -15.18
N LYS A 176 26.43 -6.79 -15.36
CA LYS A 176 26.88 -8.14 -14.96
C LYS A 176 27.29 -8.12 -13.49
N LEU A 177 26.94 -9.15 -12.74
CA LEU A 177 27.37 -9.30 -11.36
C LEU A 177 28.29 -10.50 -11.20
N THR A 178 29.11 -10.46 -10.16
CA THR A 178 29.99 -11.57 -9.77
C THR A 178 29.74 -11.97 -8.32
N PRO A 179 29.80 -13.27 -7.96
CA PRO A 179 29.68 -13.68 -6.57
C PRO A 179 30.66 -12.94 -5.66
N THR A 180 30.22 -12.59 -4.44
CA THR A 180 31.03 -11.93 -3.42
C THR A 180 30.63 -12.41 -2.03
N THR A 181 31.31 -11.90 -1.00
CA THR A 181 30.89 -12.06 0.39
C THR A 181 30.19 -10.79 0.85
N VAL A 182 29.09 -10.93 1.60
CA VAL A 182 28.40 -9.80 2.24
C VAL A 182 29.35 -9.05 3.17
N SER A 183 29.36 -7.72 3.09
CA SER A 183 30.19 -6.89 3.98
C SER A 183 29.61 -6.86 5.39
N GLN A 184 30.45 -6.59 6.40
CA GLN A 184 29.99 -6.48 7.78
C GLN A 184 28.98 -5.32 7.95
N GLN A 185 29.18 -4.23 7.21
CA GLN A 185 28.28 -3.07 7.19
C GLN A 185 26.89 -3.47 6.68
N VAL A 186 26.82 -4.20 5.56
CA VAL A 186 25.55 -4.71 5.02
C VAL A 186 24.90 -5.69 5.99
N SER A 187 25.65 -6.62 6.58
CA SER A 187 25.10 -7.56 7.55
C SER A 187 24.55 -6.88 8.81
N MET A 188 25.17 -5.79 9.27
CA MET A 188 24.65 -5.01 10.40
C MET A 188 23.41 -4.21 10.05
N ARG A 189 23.33 -3.65 8.83
CA ARG A 189 22.14 -2.93 8.34
C ARG A 189 20.97 -3.87 8.10
N PHE A 190 21.22 -5.05 7.53
CA PHE A 190 20.20 -6.01 7.12
C PHE A 190 20.50 -7.42 7.66
N PRO A 191 20.44 -7.65 8.99
CA PRO A 191 20.79 -8.93 9.59
C PRO A 191 19.90 -10.08 9.12
N HIS A 192 18.64 -9.79 8.77
CA HIS A 192 17.68 -10.75 8.24
C HIS A 192 18.00 -11.22 6.81
N LEU A 193 18.84 -10.49 6.07
CA LEU A 193 19.31 -10.86 4.72
C LEU A 193 20.76 -11.35 4.71
N ALA A 194 21.45 -11.33 5.85
CA ALA A 194 22.90 -11.56 5.90
C ALA A 194 23.33 -12.98 5.46
N SER A 195 22.41 -13.95 5.46
CA SER A 195 22.65 -15.31 4.97
C SER A 195 22.44 -15.47 3.45
N TYR A 196 21.96 -14.44 2.76
CA TYR A 196 21.64 -14.54 1.34
C TYR A 196 22.93 -14.59 0.51
N PRO A 197 22.94 -15.32 -0.61
CA PRO A 197 24.03 -15.23 -1.59
C PRO A 197 24.22 -13.78 -2.04
N ALA A 198 25.46 -13.31 -2.02
CA ALA A 198 25.82 -11.94 -2.34
C ALA A 198 26.49 -11.85 -3.71
N PHE A 199 26.12 -10.83 -4.47
CA PHE A 199 26.66 -10.53 -5.79
C PHE A 199 27.12 -9.08 -5.86
N LYS A 200 28.32 -8.88 -6.40
CA LYS A 200 28.96 -7.60 -6.57
C LYS A 200 28.62 -7.01 -7.94
N LEU A 201 28.15 -5.76 -7.96
CA LEU A 201 28.10 -4.91 -9.15
C LEU A 201 29.47 -4.25 -9.38
N PRO A 202 29.80 -3.84 -10.63
CA PRO A 202 30.97 -3.02 -10.92
C PRO A 202 30.97 -1.70 -10.13
N ASP A 203 32.15 -1.22 -9.72
CA ASP A 203 32.27 -0.02 -8.88
C ASP A 203 31.87 1.28 -9.63
N ASP A 204 31.91 1.25 -10.96
CA ASP A 204 31.60 2.33 -11.89
C ASP A 204 30.15 2.32 -12.41
N VAL A 205 29.29 1.45 -11.86
CA VAL A 205 27.87 1.41 -12.25
C VAL A 205 27.18 2.77 -12.00
N ASN A 206 26.46 3.25 -13.01
CA ASN A 206 25.61 4.43 -12.87
C ASN A 206 24.28 4.02 -12.21
N VAL A 207 24.24 4.06 -10.87
CA VAL A 207 23.07 3.63 -10.09
C VAL A 207 21.80 4.42 -10.43
N ASP A 208 21.94 5.70 -10.76
CA ASP A 208 20.82 6.58 -11.07
C ASP A 208 20.06 6.13 -12.34
N GLU A 209 20.78 5.62 -13.34
CA GLU A 209 20.17 5.12 -14.59
C GLU A 209 19.25 3.92 -14.32
N LEU A 210 19.61 3.04 -13.39
CA LEU A 210 18.83 1.86 -13.04
C LEU A 210 17.66 2.21 -12.11
N LEU A 211 17.90 3.09 -11.13
CA LEU A 211 16.93 3.41 -10.08
C LEU A 211 15.74 4.26 -10.54
N GLN A 212 15.80 4.86 -11.73
CA GLN A 212 14.69 5.63 -12.31
C GLN A 212 13.68 4.78 -13.11
N GLY A 213 13.87 3.46 -13.20
CA GLY A 213 13.01 2.56 -13.97
C GLY A 213 12.81 1.20 -13.32
N GLU A 214 12.33 0.24 -14.11
CA GLU A 214 12.25 -1.14 -13.67
C GLU A 214 13.65 -1.76 -13.64
N THR A 215 13.98 -2.42 -12.52
CA THR A 215 15.21 -3.20 -12.36
C THR A 215 14.85 -4.63 -11.97
N VAL A 216 15.47 -5.61 -12.63
CA VAL A 216 15.19 -7.05 -12.49
C VAL A 216 16.49 -7.83 -12.37
N ALA A 217 16.60 -8.68 -11.36
CA ALA A 217 17.70 -9.62 -11.25
C ALA A 217 17.38 -10.88 -12.06
N ILE A 218 18.32 -11.31 -12.90
CA ILE A 218 18.19 -12.47 -13.79
C ILE A 218 19.37 -13.40 -13.59
N SER A 219 19.07 -14.69 -13.43
CA SER A 219 20.06 -15.77 -13.38
C SER A 219 19.82 -16.76 -14.51
N ALA A 220 20.91 -17.28 -15.08
CA ALA A 220 20.87 -18.20 -16.20
C ALA A 220 22.02 -19.22 -16.15
N GLU A 221 21.83 -20.33 -16.85
CA GLU A 221 22.84 -21.36 -17.06
C GLU A 221 23.90 -20.93 -18.08
N SER A 222 24.97 -21.70 -18.22
CA SER A 222 26.14 -21.32 -19.05
C SER A 222 25.83 -21.19 -20.54
N ASP A 223 24.77 -21.83 -21.00
CA ASP A 223 24.25 -21.75 -22.37
C ASP A 223 23.25 -20.58 -22.57
N GLY A 224 22.97 -19.81 -21.53
CA GLY A 224 22.08 -18.65 -21.55
C GLY A 224 20.61 -18.96 -21.26
N ILE A 225 20.26 -20.22 -20.98
CA ILE A 225 18.89 -20.58 -20.60
C ILE A 225 18.54 -19.96 -19.24
N LEU A 226 17.41 -19.25 -19.18
CA LEU A 226 16.91 -18.61 -17.97
C LEU A 226 16.70 -19.64 -16.86
N SER A 227 17.23 -19.34 -15.67
CA SER A 227 16.88 -20.05 -14.43
C SER A 227 15.79 -19.32 -13.66
N SER A 228 15.94 -18.02 -13.44
CA SER A 228 14.93 -17.22 -12.72
C SER A 228 15.09 -15.72 -13.00
N ALA A 229 14.00 -14.97 -12.88
CA ALA A 229 13.99 -13.52 -12.95
C ALA A 229 13.05 -12.94 -11.88
N THR A 230 13.49 -11.89 -11.18
CA THR A 230 12.75 -11.31 -10.05
C THR A 230 12.90 -9.79 -9.99
N GLN A 231 11.89 -9.10 -9.44
CA GLN A 231 12.03 -7.66 -9.19
C GLN A 231 13.04 -7.39 -8.06
N VAL A 232 13.58 -6.18 -8.03
CA VAL A 232 14.63 -5.79 -7.08
C VAL A 232 14.10 -4.78 -6.07
N GLN A 233 14.28 -5.06 -4.78
CA GLN A 233 14.01 -4.11 -3.69
C GLN A 233 15.22 -3.18 -3.52
N THR A 234 15.01 -1.87 -3.60
CA THR A 234 16.09 -0.87 -3.75
C THR A 234 16.28 0.05 -2.54
N ALA A 235 15.51 -0.13 -1.45
CA ALA A 235 15.58 0.77 -0.30
C ALA A 235 17.01 0.90 0.28
N GLY A 236 17.77 -0.20 0.36
CA GLY A 236 19.11 -0.16 0.92
C GLY A 236 20.13 0.61 0.07
N VAL A 237 20.09 0.47 -1.26
CA VAL A 237 20.94 1.26 -2.16
C VAL A 237 20.49 2.72 -2.24
N LEU A 238 19.20 3.01 -2.09
CA LEU A 238 18.71 4.40 -2.00
C LEU A 238 19.30 5.11 -0.79
N ASP A 239 19.31 4.45 0.37
CA ASP A 239 19.96 5.01 1.57
C ASP A 239 21.46 5.21 1.36
N ASP A 240 22.16 4.18 0.89
CA ASP A 240 23.61 4.22 0.69
C ASP A 240 24.04 5.30 -0.32
N THR A 241 23.19 5.57 -1.32
CA THR A 241 23.49 6.55 -2.38
C THR A 241 23.08 7.97 -1.98
N TYR A 242 21.90 8.15 -1.38
CA TYR A 242 21.24 9.45 -1.30
C TYR A 242 20.98 9.94 0.14
N ALA A 243 20.85 9.05 1.14
CA ALA A 243 20.31 9.45 2.45
C ALA A 243 21.17 10.51 3.14
N ALA A 244 22.49 10.36 3.21
CA ALA A 244 23.34 11.32 3.92
C ALA A 244 23.24 12.75 3.34
N ALA A 245 23.16 12.89 2.01
CA ALA A 245 22.96 14.19 1.37
C ALA A 245 21.52 14.70 1.55
N ALA A 246 20.54 13.81 1.52
CA ALA A 246 19.13 14.12 1.73
C ALA A 246 18.83 14.57 3.19
N GLU A 247 19.48 13.96 4.18
CA GLU A 247 19.35 14.28 5.61
C GLU A 247 19.91 15.66 5.95
N ALA A 248 20.85 16.17 5.15
CA ALA A 248 21.40 17.52 5.31
C ALA A 248 20.45 18.63 4.80
N LEU A 249 19.32 18.27 4.21
CA LEU A 249 18.32 19.20 3.64
C LEU A 249 17.06 19.29 4.50
N SER A 250 16.28 20.35 4.29
CA SER A 250 14.93 20.50 4.84
C SER A 250 13.88 20.35 3.74
N TYR A 251 12.69 19.86 4.09
CA TYR A 251 11.63 19.47 3.15
C TYR A 251 10.34 20.26 3.40
N GLY A 252 9.38 20.09 2.50
CA GLY A 252 8.10 20.80 2.53
C GLY A 252 8.14 22.14 1.78
N ALA A 253 7.04 22.87 1.83
CA ALA A 253 6.96 24.28 1.43
C ALA A 253 7.52 25.19 2.54
N GLN A 254 8.81 25.48 2.47
CA GLN A 254 9.54 26.27 3.46
C GLN A 254 9.36 27.77 3.17
N LEU A 255 8.31 28.37 3.72
CA LEU A 255 8.02 29.80 3.57
C LEU A 255 8.80 30.64 4.59
N THR A 256 9.39 31.74 4.11
CA THR A 256 9.96 32.82 4.92
C THR A 256 9.57 34.18 4.30
N ASP A 257 9.92 35.29 4.96
CA ASP A 257 9.73 36.64 4.41
C ASP A 257 10.40 36.84 3.04
N SER A 258 11.53 36.15 2.79
CA SER A 258 12.30 36.30 1.55
C SER A 258 11.72 35.54 0.35
N GLY A 259 10.83 34.58 0.59
CA GLY A 259 10.30 33.68 -0.44
C GLY A 259 9.97 32.29 0.11
N VAL A 260 9.65 31.37 -0.79
CA VAL A 260 9.36 29.97 -0.46
C VAL A 260 10.29 29.04 -1.23
N THR A 261 10.80 28.02 -0.54
CA THR A 261 11.48 26.88 -1.18
C THR A 261 10.67 25.62 -0.96
N PHE A 262 10.26 24.97 -2.05
CA PHE A 262 9.64 23.66 -2.02
C PHE A 262 10.72 22.60 -2.16
N ARG A 263 10.63 21.53 -1.37
CA ARG A 263 11.51 20.39 -1.55
C ARG A 263 10.83 19.07 -1.17
N VAL A 264 10.95 18.09 -2.05
CA VAL A 264 10.45 16.72 -1.86
C VAL A 264 11.56 15.71 -2.17
N TRP A 265 11.70 14.67 -1.36
CA TRP A 265 12.63 13.58 -1.63
C TRP A 265 11.99 12.57 -2.60
N ALA A 266 12.53 12.48 -3.82
CA ALA A 266 12.00 11.57 -4.84
C ALA A 266 13.14 11.04 -5.73
N PRO A 267 14.07 10.26 -5.15
CA PRO A 267 15.31 9.86 -5.82
C PRO A 267 15.09 8.96 -7.05
N THR A 268 13.95 8.25 -7.12
CA THR A 268 13.61 7.35 -8.24
C THR A 268 12.66 7.99 -9.25
N ALA A 269 12.17 9.21 -9.00
CA ALA A 269 11.29 9.88 -9.94
C ALA A 269 12.06 10.30 -11.20
N GLN A 270 11.43 10.13 -12.35
CA GLN A 270 11.93 10.60 -13.64
C GLN A 270 11.67 12.10 -13.81
N GLN A 271 10.55 12.57 -13.28
CA GLN A 271 10.15 13.97 -13.29
C GLN A 271 9.29 14.29 -12.06
N VAL A 272 9.46 15.50 -11.55
CA VAL A 272 8.57 16.09 -10.54
C VAL A 272 8.19 17.50 -10.98
N GLU A 273 6.89 17.81 -10.99
CA GLU A 273 6.39 19.17 -11.15
C GLU A 273 5.67 19.64 -9.88
N LEU A 274 5.89 20.89 -9.49
CA LEU A 274 5.11 21.56 -8.46
C LEU A 274 3.87 22.18 -9.13
N VAL A 275 2.69 21.66 -8.81
CA VAL A 275 1.42 22.17 -9.32
C VAL A 275 0.81 23.10 -8.28
N VAL A 276 0.66 24.38 -8.61
CA VAL A 276 0.10 25.41 -7.74
C VAL A 276 -1.37 25.66 -8.10
N TYR A 277 -2.21 25.73 -7.08
CA TYR A 277 -3.66 25.81 -7.17
C TYR A 277 -4.21 27.07 -6.49
N SER A 278 -5.26 27.64 -7.07
CA SER A 278 -6.05 28.71 -6.47
C SER A 278 -6.93 28.19 -5.31
N ALA A 279 -7.59 29.11 -4.59
CA ALA A 279 -8.56 28.76 -3.55
C ALA A 279 -9.68 27.81 -4.07
N ASP A 280 -10.15 28.05 -5.30
CA ASP A 280 -11.15 27.24 -6.01
C ASP A 280 -10.57 25.97 -6.67
N LYS A 281 -9.34 25.59 -6.30
CA LYS A 281 -8.64 24.40 -6.79
C LYS A 281 -8.47 24.37 -8.30
N LYS A 282 -8.27 25.54 -8.92
CA LYS A 282 -7.86 25.65 -10.33
C LYS A 282 -6.35 25.75 -10.42
N VAL A 283 -5.76 25.02 -11.36
CA VAL A 283 -4.32 25.10 -11.64
C VAL A 283 -3.99 26.54 -12.06
N VAL A 284 -3.06 27.15 -11.34
CA VAL A 284 -2.52 28.47 -11.63
C VAL A 284 -1.21 28.32 -12.40
N ALA A 285 -0.37 27.37 -11.98
CA ALA A 285 0.90 27.07 -12.62
C ALA A 285 1.31 25.60 -12.38
N SER A 286 2.11 25.05 -13.29
CA SER A 286 2.88 23.82 -13.08
C SER A 286 4.34 24.12 -13.34
N HIS A 287 5.20 23.85 -12.36
CA HIS A 287 6.61 24.19 -12.42
C HIS A 287 7.46 22.92 -12.42
N PRO A 288 8.26 22.65 -13.46
CA PRO A 288 9.24 21.57 -13.39
C PRO A 288 10.23 21.87 -12.27
N MET A 289 10.40 20.92 -11.36
CA MET A 289 11.32 21.06 -10.24
C MET A 289 12.74 20.71 -10.67
N THR A 290 13.72 21.20 -9.92
CA THR A 290 15.15 20.91 -10.16
C THR A 290 15.60 19.78 -9.24
N ARG A 291 16.05 18.67 -9.83
CA ARG A 291 16.63 17.54 -9.09
C ARG A 291 18.07 17.85 -8.67
N ASP A 292 18.37 17.64 -7.39
CA ASP A 292 19.74 17.60 -6.87
C ASP A 292 20.31 16.18 -7.02
N SER A 293 21.46 16.05 -7.67
CA SER A 293 22.04 14.74 -7.99
C SER A 293 22.61 14.01 -6.78
N ALA A 294 22.99 14.73 -5.72
CA ALA A 294 23.62 14.13 -4.55
C ALA A 294 22.58 13.51 -3.60
N SER A 295 21.43 14.16 -3.42
CA SER A 295 20.35 13.74 -2.51
C SER A 295 19.17 13.06 -3.21
N GLY A 296 19.04 13.21 -4.53
CA GLY A 296 17.83 12.82 -5.25
C GLY A 296 16.59 13.63 -4.86
N ALA A 297 16.74 14.71 -4.09
CA ALA A 297 15.66 15.63 -3.77
C ALA A 297 15.35 16.56 -4.95
N TRP A 298 14.08 16.93 -5.09
CA TRP A 298 13.61 17.89 -6.08
C TRP A 298 13.23 19.18 -5.39
N SER A 299 13.63 20.32 -5.96
CA SER A 299 13.34 21.63 -5.37
C SER A 299 12.89 22.67 -6.39
N TRP A 300 12.09 23.62 -5.92
CA TRP A 300 11.70 24.81 -6.68
C TRP A 300 11.59 26.00 -5.74
N GLN A 301 12.06 27.17 -6.17
CA GLN A 301 12.07 28.39 -5.37
C GLN A 301 11.19 29.46 -6.02
N GLY A 302 10.35 30.11 -5.20
CA GLY A 302 9.44 31.17 -5.62
C GLY A 302 9.37 32.32 -4.62
N GLY A 303 8.54 33.31 -4.94
CA GLY A 303 8.30 34.47 -4.08
C GLY A 303 7.36 34.17 -2.91
N SER A 304 7.35 35.07 -1.93
CA SER A 304 6.50 34.97 -0.73
C SER A 304 5.01 35.23 -1.02
N ASP A 305 4.68 35.66 -2.23
CA ASP A 305 3.31 35.79 -2.76
C ASP A 305 2.58 34.44 -2.84
N LEU A 306 3.30 33.32 -2.81
CA LEU A 306 2.73 31.98 -2.75
C LEU A 306 2.21 31.58 -1.35
N LYS A 307 2.35 32.44 -0.33
CA LYS A 307 1.75 32.21 0.99
C LYS A 307 0.25 31.91 0.87
N GLY A 308 -0.19 30.79 1.44
CA GLY A 308 -1.58 30.34 1.41
C GLY A 308 -2.00 29.66 0.11
N ALA A 309 -1.13 29.56 -0.91
CA ALA A 309 -1.42 28.81 -2.12
C ALA A 309 -1.55 27.32 -1.82
N PHE A 310 -2.48 26.65 -2.51
CA PHE A 310 -2.59 25.20 -2.48
C PHE A 310 -1.61 24.58 -3.48
N TYR A 311 -1.09 23.40 -3.21
CA TYR A 311 -0.16 22.72 -4.10
C TYR A 311 -0.16 21.20 -3.94
N ARG A 312 0.39 20.54 -4.96
CA ARG A 312 0.75 19.12 -4.98
C ARG A 312 2.01 18.91 -5.81
N TYR A 313 2.62 17.74 -5.69
CA TYR A 313 3.68 17.29 -6.58
C TYR A 313 3.11 16.34 -7.63
N ALA A 314 3.19 16.71 -8.90
CA ALA A 314 2.91 15.81 -10.02
C ALA A 314 4.15 14.93 -10.26
N MET A 315 3.99 13.63 -10.00
CA MET A 315 5.05 12.64 -10.05
C MET A 315 5.01 11.91 -11.38
N THR A 316 6.16 11.73 -12.02
CA THR A 316 6.38 10.68 -13.03
C THR A 316 7.42 9.73 -12.47
N VAL A 317 6.98 8.56 -11.99
CA VAL A 317 7.82 7.66 -11.18
C VAL A 317 7.46 6.21 -11.42
N TYR A 318 8.48 5.35 -11.53
CA TYR A 318 8.26 3.91 -11.59
C TYR A 318 7.77 3.38 -10.24
N HIS A 319 6.64 2.67 -10.23
CA HIS A 319 6.12 2.00 -9.05
C HIS A 319 6.27 0.47 -9.15
N PRO A 320 7.11 -0.18 -8.31
CA PRO A 320 7.39 -1.61 -8.43
C PRO A 320 6.17 -2.51 -8.35
N GLN A 321 5.16 -2.15 -7.56
CA GLN A 321 3.94 -2.95 -7.40
C GLN A 321 3.11 -3.07 -8.69
N SER A 322 2.95 -1.96 -9.43
CA SER A 322 2.18 -1.95 -10.68
C SER A 322 3.05 -2.27 -11.89
N ARG A 323 4.39 -2.14 -11.74
CA ARG A 323 5.40 -2.27 -12.79
C ARG A 323 5.16 -1.27 -13.93
N LYS A 324 4.76 -0.05 -13.57
CA LYS A 324 4.49 1.06 -14.50
C LYS A 324 5.23 2.30 -14.06
N VAL A 325 5.53 3.16 -15.02
CA VAL A 325 5.84 4.57 -14.75
C VAL A 325 4.50 5.27 -14.55
N GLU A 326 4.17 5.50 -13.29
CA GLU A 326 2.92 6.11 -12.87
C GLU A 326 2.97 7.62 -13.04
N GLN A 327 1.78 8.20 -13.28
CA GLN A 327 1.55 9.64 -13.28
C GLN A 327 0.40 9.96 -12.34
N TYR A 328 0.70 10.72 -11.28
CA TYR A 328 -0.28 11.13 -10.29
C TYR A 328 0.19 12.39 -9.58
N GLU A 329 -0.75 13.12 -8.98
CA GLU A 329 -0.43 14.19 -8.04
C GLU A 329 -0.52 13.67 -6.61
N VAL A 330 0.44 14.04 -5.77
CA VAL A 330 0.46 13.68 -4.34
C VAL A 330 0.57 14.94 -3.50
N THR A 331 -0.07 14.94 -2.34
CA THR A 331 0.19 15.92 -1.28
C THR A 331 1.62 15.79 -0.76
N ASP A 332 2.10 16.87 -0.16
CA ASP A 332 3.44 16.91 0.45
C ASP A 332 3.47 16.04 1.73
N PRO A 333 4.37 15.05 1.85
CA PRO A 333 4.53 14.30 3.10
C PRO A 333 5.03 15.17 4.26
N TYR A 334 5.56 16.37 3.97
CA TYR A 334 5.95 17.41 4.93
C TYR A 334 4.93 18.57 4.95
N ALA A 335 3.67 18.32 4.61
CA ALA A 335 2.63 19.33 4.68
C ALA A 335 2.42 19.84 6.12
N HIS A 336 2.38 21.16 6.29
CA HIS A 336 2.08 21.82 7.57
C HIS A 336 0.71 22.50 7.59
N SER A 337 0.01 22.50 6.47
CA SER A 337 -1.38 22.90 6.33
C SER A 337 -1.99 22.23 5.09
N LEU A 338 -3.31 22.05 5.10
CA LEU A 338 -4.05 21.25 4.14
C LEU A 338 -5.37 21.94 3.79
N SER A 339 -5.89 21.64 2.59
CA SER A 339 -7.31 21.87 2.31
C SER A 339 -8.18 20.84 3.04
N THR A 340 -9.49 21.11 3.11
CA THR A 340 -10.49 20.13 3.58
C THR A 340 -10.25 18.75 2.96
N ASN A 341 -10.27 17.73 3.81
CA ASN A 341 -10.13 16.32 3.48
C ASN A 341 -8.80 15.99 2.80
N SER A 342 -7.77 16.78 3.11
CA SER A 342 -6.37 16.54 2.75
C SER A 342 -6.11 16.44 1.25
N GLU A 343 -6.99 17.03 0.43
CA GLU A 343 -6.87 16.94 -1.02
C GLU A 343 -5.69 17.73 -1.58
N TYR A 344 -5.23 18.79 -0.90
CA TYR A 344 -4.12 19.64 -1.33
C TYR A 344 -3.31 20.09 -0.12
N SER A 345 -1.98 20.14 -0.26
CA SER A 345 -1.11 20.81 0.71
C SER A 345 -1.21 22.32 0.55
N GLN A 346 -0.90 23.08 1.60
CA GLN A 346 -0.96 24.54 1.58
C GLN A 346 0.36 25.14 2.07
N VAL A 347 0.83 26.19 1.39
CA VAL A 347 2.03 26.94 1.78
C VAL A 347 1.71 27.76 3.02
N VAL A 348 2.45 27.52 4.11
CA VAL A 348 2.23 28.19 5.40
C VAL A 348 3.55 28.44 6.11
N ASP A 349 3.66 29.55 6.83
CA ASP A 349 4.68 29.78 7.85
C ASP A 349 4.00 29.70 9.22
N LEU A 350 4.31 28.65 9.98
CA LEU A 350 3.74 28.43 11.31
C LEU A 350 4.18 29.49 12.34
N ASN A 351 5.21 30.29 12.03
CA ASN A 351 5.65 31.39 12.90
C ASN A 351 4.78 32.63 12.80
N ASP A 352 3.90 32.72 11.80
CA ASP A 352 3.05 33.88 11.59
C ASP A 352 2.15 34.15 12.81
N SER A 353 2.19 35.39 13.31
CA SER A 353 1.35 35.84 14.43
C SER A 353 -0.15 35.64 14.20
N ALA A 354 -0.64 35.67 12.96
CA ALA A 354 -2.04 35.46 12.63
C ALA A 354 -2.52 34.02 12.90
N LEU A 355 -1.59 33.06 13.04
CA LEU A 355 -1.88 31.65 13.33
C LEU A 355 -1.70 31.32 14.83
N LYS A 356 -1.30 32.30 15.64
CA LYS A 356 -0.98 32.12 17.05
C LYS A 356 -2.04 32.79 17.92
N PRO A 357 -2.56 32.13 18.98
CA PRO A 357 -3.36 32.82 19.98
C PRO A 357 -2.52 33.83 20.76
N GLU A 358 -3.18 34.80 21.38
CA GLU A 358 -2.53 35.78 22.26
C GLU A 358 -1.66 35.10 23.32
N GLY A 359 -0.40 35.55 23.44
CA GLY A 359 0.56 35.01 24.41
C GLY A 359 1.18 33.65 24.04
N TRP A 360 0.94 33.10 22.84
CA TRP A 360 1.44 31.78 22.41
C TRP A 360 2.93 31.57 22.65
N ASP A 361 3.78 32.52 22.21
CA ASP A 361 5.24 32.39 22.32
C ASP A 361 5.73 32.41 23.79
N GLY A 362 4.87 32.83 24.73
CA GLY A 362 5.14 32.81 26.17
C GLY A 362 4.53 31.63 26.92
N LEU A 363 3.86 30.69 26.23
CA LEU A 363 3.24 29.53 26.86
C LEU A 363 4.29 28.61 27.48
N THR A 364 4.17 28.34 28.78
CA THR A 364 5.09 27.46 29.52
C THR A 364 4.46 26.12 29.84
N MET A 365 5.25 25.05 29.81
CA MET A 365 4.85 23.74 30.30
C MET A 365 4.60 23.79 31.83
N PRO A 366 3.39 23.45 32.33
CA PRO A 366 3.03 23.64 33.75
C PRO A 366 3.69 22.64 34.71
N HIS A 367 4.13 21.48 34.21
CA HIS A 367 4.80 20.44 34.99
C HIS A 367 6.22 20.21 34.47
N ALA A 368 7.20 20.11 35.37
CA ALA A 368 8.58 19.84 34.99
C ALA A 368 8.72 18.41 34.41
N GLN A 369 9.61 18.26 33.43
CA GLN A 369 9.94 16.96 32.81
C GLN A 369 11.46 16.75 32.70
N LYS A 370 12.24 17.44 33.54
CA LYS A 370 13.71 17.51 33.40
C LYS A 370 14.42 16.29 33.99
N THR A 371 14.06 15.88 35.20
CA THR A 371 14.71 14.78 35.90
C THR A 371 13.84 13.53 35.89
N LYS A 372 14.43 12.35 36.16
CA LYS A 372 13.65 11.11 36.35
C LYS A 372 12.57 11.25 37.43
N ALA A 373 12.88 11.99 38.49
CA ALA A 373 11.93 12.25 39.56
C ALA A 373 10.77 13.14 39.10
N ASP A 374 10.98 14.05 38.14
CA ASP A 374 9.93 14.87 37.55
C ASP A 374 9.05 14.04 36.62
N LEU A 375 9.67 13.26 35.73
CA LEU A 375 8.96 12.34 34.84
C LEU A 375 8.12 11.31 35.61
N ALA A 376 8.61 10.80 36.75
CA ALA A 376 7.88 9.86 37.58
C ALA A 376 6.59 10.44 38.22
N LYS A 377 6.39 11.77 38.19
CA LYS A 377 5.14 12.43 38.63
C LYS A 377 4.08 12.49 37.54
N MET A 378 4.41 12.03 36.33
CA MET A 378 3.50 12.02 35.20
C MET A 378 2.31 11.10 35.47
N THR A 379 1.14 11.72 35.63
CA THR A 379 -0.17 11.08 35.68
C THR A 379 -0.95 11.48 34.44
N ILE A 380 -1.20 10.52 33.55
CA ILE A 380 -1.77 10.74 32.22
C ILE A 380 -3.27 10.45 32.23
N HIS A 381 -4.03 11.31 31.57
CA HIS A 381 -5.42 11.06 31.20
C HIS A 381 -5.50 10.98 29.67
N GLU A 382 -5.63 9.76 29.16
CA GLU A 382 -5.85 9.49 27.74
C GLU A 382 -7.23 10.03 27.34
N SER A 383 -7.33 10.73 26.21
CA SER A 383 -8.54 11.43 25.79
C SER A 383 -8.66 11.52 24.28
N HIS A 384 -9.91 11.59 23.79
CA HIS A 384 -10.22 11.78 22.38
C HIS A 384 -11.12 13.01 22.18
N ILE A 385 -10.90 13.78 21.12
CA ILE A 385 -11.56 15.08 20.90
C ILE A 385 -13.09 14.96 20.86
N ARG A 386 -13.62 13.93 20.19
CA ARG A 386 -15.07 13.70 20.17
C ARG A 386 -15.58 13.19 21.51
N ASP A 387 -14.87 12.28 22.15
CA ASP A 387 -15.31 11.63 23.39
C ASP A 387 -15.44 12.65 24.53
N LEU A 388 -14.57 13.66 24.54
CA LEU A 388 -14.62 14.76 25.49
C LEU A 388 -15.93 15.55 25.40
N SER A 389 -16.43 15.84 24.20
CA SER A 389 -17.40 16.93 24.02
C SER A 389 -18.62 16.63 23.17
N ALA A 390 -18.67 15.52 22.43
CA ALA A 390 -19.77 15.21 21.51
C ALA A 390 -21.14 15.16 22.21
N TRP A 391 -21.16 14.74 23.48
CA TRP A 391 -22.37 14.57 24.28
C TRP A 391 -22.63 15.68 25.30
N ASP A 392 -21.65 16.55 25.55
CA ASP A 392 -21.78 17.57 26.58
C ASP A 392 -22.66 18.72 26.08
N GLN A 393 -23.92 18.74 26.52
CA GLN A 393 -24.88 19.76 26.12
C GLN A 393 -24.51 21.16 26.63
N THR A 394 -23.62 21.26 27.63
CA THR A 394 -23.13 22.54 28.14
C THR A 394 -21.99 23.12 27.31
N VAL A 395 -21.39 22.34 26.41
CA VAL A 395 -20.51 22.85 25.36
C VAL A 395 -21.38 23.44 24.24
N PRO A 396 -21.06 24.65 23.73
CA PRO A 396 -21.72 25.23 22.56
C PRO A 396 -21.74 24.24 21.38
N ALA A 397 -22.88 24.13 20.71
CA ALA A 397 -23.14 23.05 19.74
C ALA A 397 -22.10 23.00 18.61
N GLU A 398 -21.63 24.16 18.15
CA GLU A 398 -20.61 24.33 17.12
C GLU A 398 -19.21 23.88 17.54
N LEU A 399 -18.95 23.75 18.85
CA LEU A 399 -17.67 23.33 19.40
C LEU A 399 -17.61 21.83 19.73
N ARG A 400 -18.74 21.13 19.72
CA ARG A 400 -18.79 19.70 20.06
C ARG A 400 -18.00 18.88 19.05
N GLY A 401 -17.07 18.08 19.56
CA GLY A 401 -16.11 17.31 18.77
C GLY A 401 -15.03 18.16 18.09
N LYS A 402 -14.78 19.39 18.55
CA LYS A 402 -13.74 20.29 18.04
C LYS A 402 -12.69 20.57 19.11
N TYR A 403 -11.47 20.93 18.70
CA TYR A 403 -10.39 21.33 19.61
C TYR A 403 -10.81 22.47 20.55
N LEU A 404 -11.57 23.43 20.01
CA LEU A 404 -12.06 24.58 20.75
C LEU A 404 -13.07 24.23 21.86
N ALA A 405 -13.56 23.00 21.96
CA ALA A 405 -14.35 22.58 23.12
C ALA A 405 -13.59 22.78 24.44
N LEU A 406 -12.25 22.65 24.43
CA LEU A 406 -11.44 22.84 25.64
C LEU A 406 -11.42 24.30 26.16
N THR A 407 -11.91 25.26 25.38
CA THR A 407 -11.99 26.66 25.80
C THR A 407 -13.32 27.02 26.47
N ALA A 408 -14.32 26.13 26.43
CA ALA A 408 -15.65 26.35 27.02
C ALA A 408 -15.60 26.14 28.55
N GLN A 409 -15.09 27.14 29.28
CA GLN A 409 -14.85 27.07 30.74
C GLN A 409 -16.12 26.84 31.56
N GLU A 410 -17.27 27.21 31.02
CA GLU A 410 -18.60 26.99 31.58
C GLU A 410 -19.10 25.55 31.40
N SER A 411 -18.47 24.76 30.54
CA SER A 411 -18.89 23.38 30.28
C SER A 411 -18.53 22.42 31.40
N ASN A 412 -19.37 21.39 31.56
CA ASN A 412 -19.15 20.31 32.50
C ASN A 412 -17.82 19.60 32.22
N MET A 413 -17.51 19.32 30.95
CA MET A 413 -16.26 18.68 30.54
C MET A 413 -15.04 19.48 30.99
N VAL A 414 -14.97 20.78 30.72
CA VAL A 414 -13.78 21.58 31.08
C VAL A 414 -13.68 21.75 32.59
N GLN A 415 -14.79 21.92 33.30
CA GLN A 415 -14.80 21.97 34.77
C GLN A 415 -14.33 20.64 35.37
N HIS A 416 -14.74 19.51 34.78
CA HIS A 416 -14.29 18.18 35.17
C HIS A 416 -12.78 18.01 34.98
N LEU A 417 -12.25 18.34 33.81
CA LEU A 417 -10.81 18.28 33.53
C LEU A 417 -10.01 19.20 34.46
N LYS A 418 -10.52 20.40 34.75
CA LYS A 418 -9.91 21.33 35.70
C LYS A 418 -9.84 20.74 37.11
N GLN A 419 -10.89 20.04 37.55
CA GLN A 419 -10.91 19.37 38.85
C GLN A 419 -9.97 18.15 38.88
N LEU A 420 -9.88 17.36 37.80
CA LEU A 420 -8.91 16.28 37.67
C LEU A 420 -7.48 16.81 37.75
N SER A 421 -7.18 17.90 37.04
CA SER A 421 -5.88 18.56 37.10
C SER A 421 -5.55 19.04 38.51
N ALA A 422 -6.49 19.72 39.18
CA ALA A 422 -6.35 20.14 40.57
C ALA A 422 -6.17 18.96 41.55
N SER A 423 -6.62 17.77 41.16
CA SER A 423 -6.53 16.53 41.95
C SER A 423 -5.30 15.68 41.62
N GLY A 424 -4.42 16.13 40.72
CA GLY A 424 -3.13 15.50 40.44
C GLY A 424 -3.01 14.79 39.08
N VAL A 425 -4.00 14.89 38.20
CA VAL A 425 -3.76 14.62 36.76
C VAL A 425 -2.84 15.71 36.21
N THR A 426 -1.81 15.31 35.47
CA THR A 426 -0.74 16.24 35.03
C THR A 426 -0.64 16.36 33.51
N HIS A 427 -1.11 15.35 32.77
CA HIS A 427 -0.99 15.27 31.32
C HIS A 427 -2.32 14.83 30.71
N ILE A 428 -2.69 15.46 29.61
CA ILE A 428 -3.68 14.92 28.68
C ILE A 428 -2.89 14.27 27.55
N GLU A 429 -3.13 12.99 27.31
CA GLU A 429 -2.64 12.30 26.12
C GLU A 429 -3.78 12.26 25.11
N LEU A 430 -3.61 12.91 23.96
CA LEU A 430 -4.63 12.97 22.93
C LEU A 430 -4.47 11.79 21.97
N LEU A 431 -5.56 11.04 21.77
CA LEU A 431 -5.73 10.16 20.61
C LEU A 431 -5.51 10.96 19.30
N PRO A 432 -5.31 10.29 18.14
CA PRO A 432 -4.79 10.92 16.93
C PRO A 432 -5.40 12.28 16.58
N VAL A 433 -4.57 13.34 16.67
CA VAL A 433 -4.90 14.72 16.29
C VAL A 433 -4.01 15.26 15.16
N PHE A 434 -3.15 14.42 14.59
CA PHE A 434 -2.61 14.66 13.25
C PHE A 434 -3.69 14.36 12.21
N ASP A 435 -3.44 14.70 10.95
CA ASP A 435 -4.37 14.45 9.85
C ASP A 435 -4.64 12.94 9.66
N LEU A 436 -5.88 12.53 9.94
CA LEU A 436 -6.32 11.14 9.85
C LEU A 436 -7.18 10.91 8.61
N ALA A 437 -7.05 9.74 7.99
CA ALA A 437 -7.72 9.47 6.72
C ALA A 437 -9.18 9.01 6.83
N THR A 438 -9.63 8.59 8.02
CA THR A 438 -10.85 7.77 8.17
C THR A 438 -12.10 8.56 8.54
N VAL A 439 -12.05 9.89 8.57
CA VAL A 439 -13.21 10.78 8.76
C VAL A 439 -13.25 11.77 7.61
N ASN A 440 -14.38 11.84 6.91
CA ASN A 440 -14.53 12.80 5.82
C ASN A 440 -14.69 14.22 6.38
N GLU A 441 -13.81 15.14 6.01
CA GLU A 441 -13.86 16.52 6.51
C GLU A 441 -14.88 17.40 5.78
N PHE A 442 -15.37 16.98 4.60
CA PHE A 442 -16.48 17.62 3.94
C PHE A 442 -17.76 17.33 4.73
N SER A 443 -18.18 18.33 5.52
CA SER A 443 -19.28 18.14 6.47
C SER A 443 -20.60 17.77 5.79
N ASP A 444 -20.82 18.11 4.52
CA ASP A 444 -21.98 17.66 3.73
C ASP A 444 -21.97 16.16 3.40
N LYS A 445 -20.83 15.48 3.54
CA LYS A 445 -20.66 14.03 3.37
C LYS A 445 -20.74 13.26 4.68
N VAL A 446 -21.05 13.92 5.79
CA VAL A 446 -21.11 13.31 7.13
C VAL A 446 -22.48 13.52 7.78
N ALA A 447 -22.96 12.46 8.44
CA ALA A 447 -24.13 12.48 9.28
C ALA A 447 -23.73 11.90 10.65
N ASP A 448 -23.89 12.73 11.67
CA ASP A 448 -23.70 12.34 13.06
C ASP A 448 -25.02 11.94 13.70
N ILE A 449 -24.98 11.19 14.80
CA ILE A 449 -26.21 10.59 15.37
C ILE A 449 -27.19 11.63 15.94
N GLN A 450 -26.71 12.83 16.28
CA GLN A 450 -27.53 13.94 16.75
C GLN A 450 -28.35 14.60 15.62
N GLN A 451 -28.13 14.21 14.36
CA GLN A 451 -28.79 14.78 13.19
C GLN A 451 -30.00 13.95 12.76
N PRO A 452 -30.91 14.52 11.93
CA PRO A 452 -32.06 13.79 11.39
C PRO A 452 -31.67 12.52 10.64
N PHE A 453 -32.47 11.46 10.79
CA PHE A 453 -32.24 10.20 10.08
C PHE A 453 -32.30 10.35 8.56
N SER A 454 -33.11 11.30 8.06
CA SER A 454 -33.18 11.63 6.63
C SER A 454 -31.82 12.01 6.05
N ARG A 455 -31.02 12.81 6.78
CA ARG A 455 -29.65 13.17 6.38
C ARG A 455 -28.75 11.94 6.27
N LEU A 456 -28.83 11.01 7.23
CA LEU A 456 -28.07 9.75 7.17
C LEU A 456 -28.43 8.96 5.90
N CYS A 457 -29.70 8.88 5.54
CA CYS A 457 -30.13 8.20 4.31
C CYS A 457 -29.70 8.92 3.02
N GLU A 458 -29.56 10.25 3.02
CA GLU A 458 -29.07 11.00 1.87
C GLU A 458 -27.60 10.69 1.56
N ILE A 459 -26.77 10.53 2.59
CA ILE A 459 -25.33 10.34 2.42
C ILE A 459 -24.87 8.87 2.48
N ASN A 460 -25.64 7.98 3.11
CA ASN A 460 -25.29 6.59 3.33
C ASN A 460 -26.28 5.66 2.62
N SER A 461 -25.91 5.26 1.40
CA SER A 461 -26.74 4.38 0.57
C SER A 461 -26.94 3.01 1.21
N ALA A 462 -25.98 2.50 1.99
CA ALA A 462 -26.11 1.22 2.68
C ALA A 462 -27.23 1.27 3.72
N VAL A 463 -27.35 2.37 4.48
CA VAL A 463 -28.48 2.58 5.40
C VAL A 463 -29.79 2.72 4.61
N LYS A 464 -29.80 3.49 3.52
CA LYS A 464 -30.99 3.69 2.68
C LYS A 464 -31.50 2.39 2.05
N SER A 465 -30.64 1.41 1.78
CA SER A 465 -31.01 0.09 1.27
C SER A 465 -31.15 -0.99 2.35
N SER A 466 -31.00 -0.64 3.63
CA SER A 466 -31.06 -1.59 4.74
C SER A 466 -32.49 -1.79 5.26
N GLU A 467 -32.64 -2.69 6.23
CA GLU A 467 -33.87 -2.85 7.00
C GLU A 467 -34.30 -1.57 7.75
N PHE A 468 -33.38 -0.62 7.99
CA PHE A 468 -33.66 0.65 8.66
C PHE A 468 -34.17 1.73 7.70
N ALA A 469 -34.32 1.44 6.39
CA ALA A 469 -34.79 2.41 5.41
C ALA A 469 -36.16 3.04 5.75
N GLY A 470 -36.99 2.34 6.53
CA GLY A 470 -38.26 2.87 7.02
C GLY A 470 -38.15 4.13 7.89
N TYR A 471 -36.98 4.40 8.47
CA TYR A 471 -36.72 5.62 9.24
C TYR A 471 -36.29 6.82 8.38
N CYS A 472 -36.00 6.64 7.08
CA CYS A 472 -35.49 7.70 6.22
C CYS A 472 -36.43 8.92 6.11
N ASP A 473 -37.74 8.70 6.12
CA ASP A 473 -38.75 9.75 6.07
C ASP A 473 -39.36 10.05 7.46
N SER A 474 -38.74 9.55 8.53
CA SER A 474 -39.18 9.84 9.90
C SER A 474 -38.76 11.23 10.35
N GLY A 475 -39.45 11.77 11.36
CA GLY A 475 -39.05 13.02 12.02
C GLY A 475 -37.95 12.84 13.08
N SER A 476 -37.40 11.65 13.23
CA SER A 476 -36.46 11.31 14.30
C SER A 476 -35.01 11.61 13.94
N THR A 477 -34.20 11.88 14.96
CA THR A 477 -32.74 11.81 14.85
C THR A 477 -32.27 10.35 14.89
N VAL A 478 -31.03 10.10 14.46
CA VAL A 478 -30.46 8.74 14.53
C VAL A 478 -30.31 8.27 15.98
N GLU A 479 -29.93 9.15 16.92
CA GLU A 479 -29.80 8.80 18.33
C GLU A 479 -31.14 8.46 19.00
N GLU A 480 -32.25 9.09 18.57
CA GLU A 480 -33.60 8.72 19.01
C GLU A 480 -33.97 7.32 18.54
N VAL A 481 -33.72 7.02 17.25
CA VAL A 481 -33.95 5.67 16.70
C VAL A 481 -33.11 4.63 17.44
N LEU A 482 -31.81 4.88 17.64
CA LEU A 482 -30.93 4.01 18.41
C LEU A 482 -31.40 3.82 19.85
N THR A 483 -31.98 4.86 20.46
CA THR A 483 -32.54 4.76 21.81
C THR A 483 -33.78 3.87 21.86
N GLN A 484 -34.65 3.95 20.85
CA GLN A 484 -35.83 3.08 20.72
C GLN A 484 -35.48 1.62 20.41
N LEU A 485 -34.37 1.38 19.72
CA LEU A 485 -33.88 0.03 19.41
C LEU A 485 -33.26 -0.68 20.63
N LYS A 486 -33.03 0.02 21.74
CA LYS A 486 -32.54 -0.63 22.97
C LYS A 486 -33.63 -1.59 23.47
N PRO A 487 -33.32 -2.87 23.70
CA PRO A 487 -34.30 -3.79 24.29
C PRO A 487 -34.77 -3.21 25.63
N GLU A 488 -36.08 -3.29 25.89
CA GLU A 488 -36.62 -2.94 27.20
C GLU A 488 -35.80 -3.70 28.25
N ARG A 489 -35.09 -2.96 29.11
CA ARG A 489 -34.44 -3.57 30.28
C ARG A 489 -35.56 -4.24 31.05
N GLN A 490 -35.60 -5.58 31.03
CA GLN A 490 -36.37 -6.34 32.00
C GLN A 490 -35.86 -5.87 33.37
N GLN A 491 -36.68 -5.06 34.04
CA GLN A 491 -36.48 -4.73 35.44
C GLN A 491 -36.71 -6.03 36.22
N GLY A 492 -35.62 -6.71 36.55
CA GLY A 492 -35.58 -7.81 37.51
C GLY A 492 -35.30 -7.29 38.91
#